data_AF-A0AA39V9T2-F1
#
_entry.id   AF-A0AA39V9T2-F1
#
_cell.length_a   1.000
_cell.length_b   1.000
_cell.length_c   1.000
_cell.angle_alpha   90.00
_cell.angle_beta   90.00
_cell.angle_gamma   90.00
#
_symmetry.space_group_name_H-M   'P 1'
#
loop_
_entity.id
_entity.type
_entity.pdbx_description
1 polymer ?
#
loop_
_entity_poly.entity_id
_entity_poly.type
_entity_poly.pdbx_seq_one_letter_code
_entity_poly.pdbx_strand_id
1 'polypeptide(L)'
;MAINKEMQMGSASISCECSHHVILFPFMSKGHTIPLLHLAHLLLRLPRVAVTVFTTPANRPFISNFLVNTTASVVDLPFPENVAGIPPGIESTDKLPSMSLYVPLTRATKLMQPDFERVVQEMPQVSFLVSDGFLWWTLESATKFGFPRFVFYGMNNYSSCVSWSVGVNRTLVAGPKSDDELITVTGFPWIKVTRNDFDPIFKIAEPKGPLFELFMDQVIASSNSHGTIVNSFYELEPIFVEHMNREAKPKAWCVGPLCLVDPPRFQLQKPTWIQWLDQKLEQGRSVLYVAFGTQAEISPEQLKEISKILRDGRIKQKGKQAIEIKKIENENDRMVTFSKRKSGIFKKASEIAILTGAEVGVVIFSESGKPHSFGSPSIKAVSNRFQGVNPPPYDITNHFAEAQRQDRIAGLNRKQNSLLHQITAEKDLEKRIKEVTKEKKTQGWWEAPIDDKNMKQLRQMEATLEEIRKTLQSKLDQKKLARGGASSSLLPPVNPP
;
A
#
# COMPACT_ATOMS: atom_id res chain seq x y z
N MET A 1 -89.54 -15.60 -3.89
CA MET A 1 -88.93 -16.36 -5.00
C MET A 1 -87.42 -16.19 -4.89
N ALA A 2 -86.76 -17.17 -4.29
CA ALA A 2 -85.30 -17.25 -4.27
C ALA A 2 -84.79 -17.59 -5.67
N ILE A 3 -83.61 -17.08 -6.06
CA ILE A 3 -82.62 -17.76 -6.90
C ILE A 3 -81.28 -17.00 -6.82
N ASN A 4 -80.25 -17.80 -6.61
CA ASN A 4 -78.81 -17.57 -6.53
C ASN A 4 -78.18 -16.60 -7.55
N LYS A 5 -77.09 -15.98 -7.13
CA LYS A 5 -75.84 -16.02 -7.91
C LYS A 5 -74.63 -15.98 -6.97
N GLU A 6 -73.91 -17.10 -6.96
CA GLU A 6 -72.54 -17.21 -6.45
C GLU A 6 -71.65 -16.18 -7.14
N MET A 7 -70.83 -15.47 -6.36
CA MET A 7 -69.69 -14.75 -6.87
C MET A 7 -68.47 -15.17 -6.04
N GLN A 8 -67.63 -16.00 -6.67
CA GLN A 8 -66.35 -16.43 -6.14
C GLN A 8 -65.50 -15.22 -5.74
N MET A 9 -65.16 -15.12 -4.46
CA MET A 9 -64.05 -14.31 -4.00
C MET A 9 -62.78 -15.17 -4.04
N GLY A 10 -62.03 -15.05 -5.13
CA GLY A 10 -60.64 -15.45 -5.18
C GLY A 10 -59.76 -14.21 -5.05
N SER A 11 -59.47 -13.78 -3.82
CA SER A 11 -58.42 -12.80 -3.56
C SER A 11 -57.07 -13.49 -3.71
N ALA A 12 -56.53 -13.53 -4.92
CA ALA A 12 -55.13 -13.85 -5.14
C ALA A 12 -54.28 -12.71 -4.57
N SER A 13 -53.89 -12.84 -3.31
CA SER A 13 -52.76 -12.10 -2.77
C SER A 13 -51.52 -12.51 -3.58
N ILE A 14 -51.07 -11.64 -4.48
CA ILE A 14 -49.76 -11.78 -5.11
C ILE A 14 -48.74 -11.46 -4.00
N SER A 15 -48.46 -12.44 -3.14
CA SER A 15 -47.24 -12.42 -2.34
C SER A 15 -46.09 -12.57 -3.32
N CYS A 16 -45.34 -11.50 -3.54
CA CYS A 16 -44.08 -11.57 -4.26
C CYS A 16 -43.12 -12.43 -3.42
N GLU A 17 -43.12 -13.75 -3.64
CA GLU A 17 -42.21 -14.66 -2.95
C GLU A 17 -40.77 -14.32 -3.38
N CYS A 18 -40.00 -13.81 -2.41
CA CYS A 18 -38.56 -13.65 -2.56
C CYS A 18 -37.96 -15.04 -2.80
N SER A 19 -37.25 -15.21 -3.91
CA SER A 19 -36.61 -16.49 -4.25
C SER A 19 -35.22 -16.62 -3.67
N HIS A 20 -34.64 -15.51 -3.22
CA HIS A 20 -33.32 -15.50 -2.63
C HIS A 20 -33.31 -14.77 -1.30
N HIS A 21 -32.67 -15.36 -0.31
CA HIS A 21 -32.45 -14.75 1.01
C HIS A 21 -30.95 -14.67 1.27
N VAL A 22 -30.43 -13.45 1.35
CA VAL A 22 -29.02 -13.17 1.59
C VAL A 22 -28.82 -12.71 3.03
N ILE A 23 -27.87 -13.33 3.71
CA ILE A 23 -27.42 -12.87 5.03
C ILE A 23 -26.19 -11.97 4.85
N LEU A 24 -26.16 -10.84 5.54
CA LEU A 24 -24.98 -10.00 5.69
C LEU A 24 -24.57 -9.98 7.16
N PHE A 25 -23.30 -10.27 7.44
CA PHE A 25 -22.77 -10.19 8.80
C PHE A 25 -21.48 -9.37 8.83
N PRO A 26 -21.57 -8.05 9.04
CA PRO A 26 -20.41 -7.18 9.19
C PRO A 26 -19.70 -7.39 10.53
N PHE A 27 -18.38 -7.23 10.54
CA PHE A 27 -17.65 -7.06 11.78
C PHE A 27 -18.00 -5.71 12.43
N MET A 28 -17.94 -5.65 13.76
CA MET A 28 -18.36 -4.50 14.57
C MET A 28 -17.32 -3.35 14.54
N SER A 29 -17.08 -2.86 13.33
CA SER A 29 -16.19 -1.75 12.99
C SER A 29 -16.82 -0.99 11.83
N LYS A 30 -17.00 0.34 11.97
CA LYS A 30 -17.72 1.15 10.98
C LYS A 30 -17.14 1.06 9.56
N GLY A 31 -15.82 0.90 9.44
CA GLY A 31 -15.14 0.71 8.16
C GLY A 31 -15.52 -0.58 7.43
N HIS A 32 -15.98 -1.59 8.17
CA HIS A 32 -16.45 -2.87 7.64
C HIS A 32 -17.99 -2.89 7.51
N THR A 33 -18.68 -2.32 8.50
CA THR A 33 -20.14 -2.25 8.52
C THR A 33 -20.67 -1.41 7.36
N ILE A 34 -20.20 -0.18 7.17
CA ILE A 34 -20.77 0.75 6.18
C ILE A 34 -20.74 0.17 4.75
N PRO A 35 -19.62 -0.38 4.24
CA PRO A 35 -19.60 -1.00 2.91
C PRO A 35 -20.59 -2.17 2.77
N LEU A 36 -20.76 -3.01 3.80
CA LEU A 36 -21.74 -4.10 3.75
C LEU A 36 -23.19 -3.59 3.80
N LEU A 37 -23.47 -2.46 4.45
CA LEU A 37 -24.79 -1.83 4.37
C LEU A 37 -25.06 -1.24 2.98
N HIS A 38 -24.05 -0.68 2.31
CA HIS A 38 -24.17 -0.32 0.91
C HIS A 38 -24.39 -1.55 0.00
N LEU A 39 -23.75 -2.69 0.30
CA LEU A 39 -24.05 -3.95 -0.38
C LEU A 39 -25.50 -4.38 -0.14
N ALA A 40 -26.05 -4.17 1.06
CA ALA A 40 -27.46 -4.40 1.34
C ALA A 40 -28.36 -3.57 0.41
N HIS A 41 -28.09 -2.27 0.26
CA HIS A 41 -28.84 -1.42 -0.69
C HIS A 41 -28.73 -1.93 -2.13
N LEU A 42 -27.56 -2.41 -2.56
CA LEU A 42 -27.38 -2.96 -3.91
C LEU A 42 -28.21 -4.24 -4.10
N LEU A 43 -28.17 -5.15 -3.14
CA LEU A 43 -28.92 -6.41 -3.18
C LEU A 43 -30.43 -6.19 -3.16
N LEU A 44 -30.92 -5.23 -2.37
CA LEU A 44 -32.35 -4.90 -2.26
C LEU A 44 -32.92 -4.24 -3.53
N ARG A 45 -32.08 -3.80 -4.47
CA ARG A 45 -32.52 -3.35 -5.80
C ARG A 45 -32.78 -4.50 -6.76
N LEU A 46 -32.29 -5.71 -6.44
CA LEU A 46 -32.52 -6.88 -7.25
C LEU A 46 -33.93 -7.43 -6.97
N PRO A 47 -34.68 -7.82 -8.01
CA PRO A 47 -36.00 -8.39 -7.80
C PRO A 47 -35.89 -9.71 -7.03
N ARG A 48 -36.84 -9.95 -6.11
CA ARG A 48 -36.98 -11.21 -5.35
C ARG A 48 -35.78 -11.56 -4.45
N VAL A 49 -35.05 -10.57 -3.97
CA VAL A 49 -33.97 -10.72 -2.96
C VAL A 49 -34.42 -10.13 -1.62
N ALA A 50 -34.41 -10.95 -0.58
CA ALA A 50 -34.52 -10.52 0.81
C ALA A 50 -33.12 -10.43 1.44
N VAL A 51 -32.91 -9.43 2.31
CA VAL A 51 -31.64 -9.24 3.02
C VAL A 51 -31.87 -9.24 4.53
N THR A 52 -31.10 -10.04 5.26
CA THR A 52 -31.00 -9.95 6.71
C THR A 52 -29.59 -9.53 7.12
N VAL A 53 -29.48 -8.49 7.95
CA VAL A 53 -28.21 -8.05 8.53
C VAL A 53 -28.14 -8.50 9.99
N PHE A 54 -27.13 -9.30 10.32
CA PHE A 54 -26.82 -9.64 11.70
C PHE A 54 -25.94 -8.56 12.33
N THR A 55 -26.19 -8.27 13.60
CA THR A 55 -25.40 -7.31 14.37
C THR A 55 -25.50 -7.59 15.86
N THR A 56 -24.96 -6.69 16.68
CA THR A 56 -25.03 -6.76 18.15
C THR A 56 -25.88 -5.60 18.69
N PRO A 57 -26.43 -5.71 19.91
CA PRO A 57 -27.30 -4.68 20.48
C PRO A 57 -26.72 -3.25 20.45
N ALA A 58 -25.43 -3.09 20.74
CA ALA A 58 -24.80 -1.76 20.75
C ALA A 58 -24.61 -1.17 19.33
N ASN A 59 -24.53 -2.01 18.30
CA ASN A 59 -24.36 -1.60 16.91
C ASN A 59 -25.71 -1.45 16.16
N ARG A 60 -26.79 -2.07 16.67
CA ARG A 60 -28.13 -2.03 16.07
C ARG A 60 -28.64 -0.64 15.73
N PRO A 61 -28.55 0.39 16.60
CA PRO A 61 -29.11 1.71 16.30
C PRO A 61 -28.48 2.34 15.05
N PHE A 62 -27.16 2.17 14.89
CA PHE A 62 -26.43 2.67 13.72
C PHE A 62 -26.89 1.99 12.43
N ILE A 63 -26.97 0.65 12.44
CA ILE A 63 -27.37 -0.15 11.27
C ILE A 63 -28.83 0.10 10.90
N SER A 64 -29.73 0.14 11.89
CA SER A 64 -31.16 0.36 11.65
C SER A 64 -31.42 1.75 11.07
N ASN A 65 -30.73 2.78 11.57
CA ASN A 65 -30.82 4.13 11.02
C ASN A 65 -30.30 4.21 9.58
N PHE A 66 -29.25 3.46 9.25
CA PHE A 66 -28.72 3.39 7.89
C PHE A 66 -29.73 2.74 6.92
N LEU A 67 -30.43 1.69 7.38
CA LEU A 67 -31.36 0.88 6.59
C LEU A 67 -32.83 1.31 6.72
N VAL A 68 -33.12 2.46 7.34
CA VAL A 68 -34.48 2.88 7.74
C VAL A 68 -35.52 2.88 6.61
N ASN A 69 -35.10 3.14 5.37
CA ASN A 69 -35.98 3.19 4.20
C ASN A 69 -35.81 1.95 3.29
N THR A 70 -35.54 0.79 3.89
CA THR A 70 -35.34 -0.46 3.17
C THR A 70 -36.21 -1.57 3.75
N THR A 71 -36.34 -2.68 3.01
CA THR A 71 -37.02 -3.89 3.48
C THR A 71 -36.08 -4.88 4.19
N ALA A 72 -34.83 -4.49 4.48
CA ALA A 72 -33.88 -5.37 5.14
C ALA A 72 -34.27 -5.63 6.61
N SER A 73 -34.15 -6.88 7.02
CA SER A 73 -34.31 -7.28 8.42
C SER A 73 -33.01 -7.09 9.19
N VAL A 74 -33.07 -6.60 10.43
CA VAL A 74 -31.90 -6.46 11.31
C VAL A 74 -32.10 -7.35 12.54
N VAL A 75 -31.19 -8.32 12.72
CA VAL A 75 -31.24 -9.29 13.81
C VAL A 75 -30.08 -9.08 14.76
N ASP A 76 -30.38 -9.02 16.05
CA ASP A 76 -29.38 -8.89 17.11
C ASP A 76 -28.92 -10.27 17.57
N LEU A 77 -27.60 -10.41 17.71
CA LEU A 77 -26.96 -11.50 18.42
C LEU A 77 -26.38 -10.95 19.72
N PRO A 78 -26.63 -11.60 20.86
CA PRO A 78 -26.00 -11.24 22.10
C PRO A 78 -24.48 -11.19 21.94
N PHE A 79 -23.86 -10.06 22.28
CA PHE A 79 -22.41 -10.01 22.34
C PHE A 79 -21.94 -10.65 23.66
N PRO A 80 -20.84 -11.44 23.67
CA PRO A 80 -20.42 -12.13 24.87
C PRO A 80 -20.04 -11.16 25.99
N GLU A 81 -20.51 -11.46 27.20
CA GLU A 81 -20.12 -10.72 28.40
C GLU A 81 -18.77 -11.18 28.93
N ASN A 82 -18.13 -10.35 29.77
CA ASN A 82 -16.91 -10.68 30.51
C ASN A 82 -15.70 -11.08 29.64
N VAL A 83 -15.58 -10.50 28.44
CA VAL A 83 -14.39 -10.67 27.61
C VAL A 83 -13.19 -10.04 28.31
N ALA A 84 -12.12 -10.82 28.50
CA ALA A 84 -10.95 -10.41 29.26
C ALA A 84 -10.36 -9.08 28.74
N GLY A 85 -10.26 -8.10 29.64
CA GLY A 85 -9.73 -6.76 29.34
C GLY A 85 -10.69 -5.81 28.62
N ILE A 86 -11.90 -6.25 28.25
CA ILE A 86 -12.90 -5.41 27.58
C ILE A 86 -13.97 -4.99 28.60
N PRO A 87 -14.16 -3.67 28.82
CA PRO A 87 -15.23 -3.18 29.67
C PRO A 87 -16.64 -3.61 29.21
N PRO A 88 -17.61 -3.79 30.12
CA PRO A 88 -18.99 -4.11 29.77
C PRO A 88 -19.62 -3.11 28.80
N GLY A 89 -20.41 -3.60 27.84
CA GLY A 89 -21.12 -2.79 26.85
C GLY A 89 -20.27 -2.34 25.65
N ILE A 90 -18.98 -2.69 25.59
CA ILE A 90 -18.13 -2.41 24.43
C ILE A 90 -18.19 -3.58 23.44
N GLU A 91 -18.90 -3.35 22.35
CA GLU A 91 -19.11 -4.34 21.28
C GLU A 91 -18.54 -3.87 19.93
N SER A 92 -17.75 -2.80 19.90
CA SER A 92 -17.22 -2.20 18.67
C SER A 92 -15.78 -1.69 18.83
N THR A 93 -15.01 -1.72 17.74
CA THR A 93 -13.58 -1.35 17.78
C THR A 93 -13.36 0.14 18.03
N ASP A 94 -14.25 1.04 17.60
CA ASP A 94 -14.12 2.49 17.85
C ASP A 94 -14.39 2.89 19.30
N LYS A 95 -14.86 1.93 20.11
CA LYS A 95 -15.07 2.11 21.55
C LYS A 95 -14.04 1.38 22.41
N LEU A 96 -13.10 0.65 21.80
CA LEU A 96 -12.05 -0.02 22.55
C LEU A 96 -11.15 1.01 23.26
N PRO A 97 -10.77 0.77 24.53
CA PRO A 97 -9.76 1.57 25.21
C PRO A 97 -8.39 1.54 24.53
N SER A 98 -8.07 0.43 23.84
CA SER A 98 -6.84 0.25 23.10
C SER A 98 -7.00 -0.85 22.04
N MET A 99 -6.36 -0.68 20.89
CA MET A 99 -6.31 -1.70 19.84
C MET A 99 -5.53 -2.97 20.25
N SER A 100 -4.80 -2.95 21.39
CA SER A 100 -4.24 -4.18 21.97
C SER A 100 -5.32 -5.22 22.33
N LEU A 101 -6.57 -4.77 22.55
CA LEU A 101 -7.73 -5.61 22.85
C LEU A 101 -8.44 -6.16 21.61
N TYR A 102 -7.92 -5.89 20.40
CA TYR A 102 -8.47 -6.39 19.14
C TYR A 102 -8.59 -7.92 19.10
N VAL A 103 -7.55 -8.64 19.53
CA VAL A 103 -7.55 -10.11 19.51
C VAL A 103 -8.60 -10.69 20.46
N PRO A 104 -8.67 -10.28 21.76
CA PRO A 104 -9.76 -10.68 22.65
C PRO A 104 -11.15 -10.39 22.10
N LEU A 105 -11.40 -9.19 21.57
CA LEU A 105 -12.71 -8.79 21.03
C LEU A 105 -13.11 -9.72 19.88
N THR A 106 -12.19 -9.92 18.94
CA THR A 106 -12.43 -10.71 17.74
C THR A 106 -12.62 -12.18 18.08
N ARG A 107 -11.82 -12.72 19.03
CA ARG A 107 -11.96 -14.08 19.56
C ARG A 107 -13.31 -14.31 20.24
N ALA A 108 -13.78 -13.33 21.00
CA ALA A 108 -15.07 -13.41 21.67
C ALA A 108 -16.23 -13.62 20.67
N THR A 109 -16.16 -13.04 19.47
CA THR A 109 -17.25 -13.20 18.47
C THR A 109 -17.61 -14.65 18.17
N LYS A 110 -16.67 -15.60 18.31
CA LYS A 110 -16.95 -17.03 18.13
C LYS A 110 -17.99 -17.57 19.12
N LEU A 111 -18.09 -16.99 20.32
CA LEU A 111 -19.10 -17.37 21.31
C LEU A 111 -20.53 -16.98 20.87
N MET A 112 -20.67 -16.15 19.84
CA MET A 112 -21.97 -15.80 19.24
C MET A 112 -22.49 -16.89 18.29
N GLN A 113 -21.66 -17.88 17.95
CA GLN A 113 -21.98 -18.93 16.97
C GLN A 113 -23.26 -19.71 17.32
N PRO A 114 -23.51 -20.17 18.56
CA PRO A 114 -24.73 -20.89 18.88
C PRO A 114 -26.01 -20.06 18.65
N ASP A 115 -25.99 -18.78 19.00
CA ASP A 115 -27.13 -17.88 18.77
C ASP A 115 -27.33 -17.59 17.28
N PHE A 116 -26.25 -17.39 16.53
CA PHE A 116 -26.31 -17.26 15.08
C PHE A 116 -26.97 -18.49 14.44
N GLU A 117 -26.52 -19.70 14.81
CA GLU A 117 -27.04 -20.95 14.27
C GLU A 117 -28.51 -21.19 14.66
N ARG A 118 -28.90 -20.87 15.89
CA ARG A 118 -30.30 -20.94 16.34
C ARG A 118 -31.21 -20.06 15.49
N VAL A 119 -30.80 -18.81 15.24
CA VAL A 119 -31.57 -17.89 14.40
C VAL A 119 -31.63 -18.39 12.96
N VAL A 120 -30.50 -18.82 12.39
CA VAL A 120 -30.44 -19.32 11.00
C VAL A 120 -31.30 -20.57 10.80
N GLN A 121 -31.41 -21.44 11.81
CA GLN A 121 -32.27 -22.62 11.76
C GLN A 121 -33.76 -22.27 11.60
N GLU A 122 -34.19 -21.12 12.11
CA GLU A 122 -35.57 -20.63 12.03
C GLU A 122 -35.82 -19.77 10.77
N MET A 123 -34.78 -19.43 10.02
CA MET A 123 -34.90 -18.60 8.82
C MET A 123 -35.45 -19.39 7.62
N PRO A 124 -36.11 -18.70 6.66
CA PRO A 124 -36.33 -19.24 5.33
C PRO A 124 -35.03 -19.72 4.68
N GLN A 125 -35.14 -20.49 3.59
CA GLN A 125 -33.98 -21.01 2.88
C GLN A 125 -32.99 -19.89 2.50
N VAL A 126 -31.82 -19.91 3.13
CA VAL A 126 -30.72 -18.97 2.87
C VAL A 126 -30.03 -19.35 1.57
N SER A 127 -29.91 -18.39 0.66
CA SER A 127 -29.21 -18.59 -0.61
C SER A 127 -27.70 -18.49 -0.44
N PHE A 128 -27.23 -17.50 0.32
CA PHE A 128 -25.82 -17.35 0.69
C PHE A 128 -25.63 -16.36 1.84
N LEU A 129 -24.48 -16.46 2.50
CA LEU A 129 -24.00 -15.54 3.52
C LEU A 129 -22.86 -14.70 2.96
N VAL A 130 -22.89 -13.39 3.17
CA VAL A 130 -21.69 -12.53 3.07
C VAL A 130 -21.30 -12.12 4.48
N SER A 131 -20.19 -12.65 4.98
CA SER A 131 -19.68 -12.29 6.30
C SER A 131 -18.29 -11.68 6.23
N ASP A 132 -18.01 -10.84 7.21
CA ASP A 132 -16.70 -10.25 7.35
C ASP A 132 -15.63 -11.33 7.57
N GLY A 133 -14.43 -11.12 7.02
CA GLY A 133 -13.30 -12.03 7.17
C GLY A 133 -12.86 -12.23 8.62
N PHE A 134 -13.10 -11.25 9.50
CA PHE A 134 -12.83 -11.37 10.94
C PHE A 134 -13.84 -12.25 11.69
N LEU A 135 -14.95 -12.66 11.05
CA LEU A 135 -15.93 -13.60 11.60
C LEU A 135 -15.69 -15.00 11.00
N TRP A 136 -14.45 -15.50 11.09
CA TRP A 136 -13.99 -16.73 10.42
C TRP A 136 -14.86 -17.95 10.72
N TRP A 137 -15.38 -18.04 11.94
CA TRP A 137 -16.24 -19.12 12.43
C TRP A 137 -17.55 -19.24 11.66
N THR A 138 -18.00 -18.18 10.97
CA THR A 138 -19.23 -18.23 10.16
C THR A 138 -19.16 -19.18 8.97
N LEU A 139 -17.96 -19.58 8.53
CA LEU A 139 -17.80 -20.64 7.51
C LEU A 139 -18.34 -21.98 8.00
N GLU A 140 -18.07 -22.32 9.27
CA GLU A 140 -18.50 -23.58 9.87
C GLU A 140 -20.03 -23.65 9.89
N SER A 141 -20.69 -22.59 10.35
CA SER A 141 -22.15 -22.50 10.35
C SER A 141 -22.73 -22.53 8.94
N ALA A 142 -22.16 -21.79 7.98
CA ALA A 142 -22.63 -21.82 6.59
C ALA A 142 -22.54 -23.24 5.98
N THR A 143 -21.44 -23.94 6.27
CA THR A 143 -21.24 -25.34 5.84
C THR A 143 -22.27 -26.27 6.49
N LYS A 144 -22.49 -26.12 7.80
CA LYS A 144 -23.47 -26.91 8.57
C LYS A 144 -24.89 -26.80 8.02
N PHE A 145 -25.31 -25.59 7.62
CA PHE A 145 -26.65 -25.34 7.07
C PHE A 145 -26.71 -25.46 5.54
N GLY A 146 -25.60 -25.76 4.88
CA GLY A 146 -25.57 -26.10 3.45
C GLY A 146 -25.71 -24.92 2.49
N PHE A 147 -25.36 -23.69 2.90
CA PHE A 147 -25.33 -22.52 2.01
C PHE A 147 -23.91 -21.96 1.83
N PRO A 148 -23.57 -21.39 0.66
CA PRO A 148 -22.24 -20.84 0.42
C PRO A 148 -21.98 -19.58 1.26
N ARG A 149 -20.77 -19.49 1.82
CA ARG A 149 -20.24 -18.26 2.41
C ARG A 149 -19.39 -17.51 1.39
N PHE A 150 -19.64 -16.22 1.26
CA PHE A 150 -18.76 -15.27 0.64
C PHE A 150 -18.07 -14.42 1.71
N VAL A 151 -16.77 -14.22 1.58
CA VAL A 151 -15.99 -13.39 2.51
C VAL A 151 -15.91 -11.95 2.01
N PHE A 152 -16.00 -11.00 2.94
CA PHE A 152 -15.80 -9.58 2.70
C PHE A 152 -14.75 -9.02 3.67
N TYR A 153 -13.77 -8.28 3.17
CA TYR A 153 -12.73 -7.65 4.01
C TYR A 153 -12.74 -6.12 3.95
N GLY A 154 -13.51 -5.52 3.04
CA GLY A 154 -13.48 -4.07 2.82
C GLY A 154 -12.19 -3.52 2.20
N MET A 155 -11.28 -4.40 1.73
CA MET A 155 -10.03 -4.03 1.05
C MET A 155 -10.09 -4.31 -0.46
N ASN A 156 -9.14 -3.74 -1.20
CA ASN A 156 -8.96 -3.95 -2.64
C ASN A 156 -8.07 -5.16 -2.95
N ASN A 157 -8.04 -5.60 -4.21
CA ASN A 157 -7.21 -6.75 -4.62
C ASN A 157 -5.71 -6.46 -4.56
N TYR A 158 -5.29 -5.21 -4.79
CA TYR A 158 -3.89 -4.78 -4.60
C TYR A 158 -3.37 -5.17 -3.21
N SER A 159 -4.10 -4.78 -2.16
CA SER A 159 -3.70 -5.04 -0.77
C SER A 159 -3.63 -6.54 -0.51
N SER A 160 -4.65 -7.29 -0.96
CA SER A 160 -4.68 -8.75 -0.83
C SER A 160 -3.52 -9.43 -1.54
N CYS A 161 -3.19 -9.02 -2.78
CA CYS A 161 -2.07 -9.55 -3.55
C CYS A 161 -0.72 -9.31 -2.87
N VAL A 162 -0.47 -8.08 -2.39
CA VAL A 162 0.79 -7.72 -1.74
C VAL A 162 0.93 -8.49 -0.42
N SER A 163 -0.12 -8.51 0.41
CA SER A 163 -0.12 -9.28 1.66
C SER A 163 0.05 -10.78 1.44
N TRP A 164 -0.58 -11.35 0.40
CA TRP A 164 -0.43 -12.76 0.05
C TRP A 164 0.99 -13.08 -0.43
N SER A 165 1.55 -12.28 -1.34
CA SER A 165 2.92 -12.46 -1.83
C SER A 165 3.95 -12.46 -0.70
N VAL A 166 3.79 -11.54 0.26
CA VAL A 166 4.63 -11.46 1.46
C VAL A 166 4.37 -12.62 2.43
N GLY A 167 3.11 -13.03 2.59
CA GLY A 167 2.71 -14.13 3.47
C GLY A 167 3.18 -15.51 2.99
N VAL A 168 3.19 -15.75 1.67
CA VAL A 168 3.70 -17.00 1.08
C VAL A 168 5.23 -16.99 1.04
N ASN A 169 5.83 -15.85 0.71
CA ASN A 169 7.28 -15.69 0.72
C ASN A 169 7.76 -15.06 2.04
N ARG A 170 7.57 -15.76 3.18
CA ARG A 170 7.84 -15.19 4.52
C ARG A 170 9.28 -14.68 4.70
N THR A 171 10.25 -15.25 4.00
CA THR A 171 11.66 -14.80 4.01
C THR A 171 11.87 -13.47 3.27
N LEU A 172 10.86 -12.98 2.55
CA LEU A 172 10.94 -11.72 1.82
C LEU A 172 11.12 -10.54 2.79
N VAL A 173 10.34 -10.55 3.88
CA VAL A 173 10.33 -9.51 4.92
C VAL A 173 10.89 -9.99 6.26
N ALA A 174 10.91 -11.29 6.55
CA ALA A 174 11.56 -11.84 7.74
C ALA A 174 13.10 -11.93 7.57
N GLY A 175 13.86 -11.70 8.65
CA GLY A 175 15.34 -11.78 8.66
C GLY A 175 16.04 -10.52 9.22
N PRO A 176 17.37 -10.42 9.16
CA PRO A 176 18.15 -9.32 9.77
C PRO A 176 18.17 -8.02 8.95
N LYS A 177 17.20 -7.83 8.05
CA LYS A 177 17.11 -6.64 7.19
C LYS A 177 16.74 -5.41 8.00
N SER A 178 17.21 -4.25 7.57
CA SER A 178 16.80 -2.96 8.13
C SER A 178 15.30 -2.75 7.89
N ASP A 179 14.60 -2.16 8.84
CA ASP A 179 13.14 -1.96 8.70
C ASP A 179 12.76 -1.02 7.55
N ASP A 180 13.68 -0.13 7.13
CA ASP A 180 13.51 0.83 6.04
C ASP A 180 14.06 0.35 4.68
N GLU A 181 14.59 -0.88 4.63
CA GLU A 181 15.10 -1.44 3.38
C GLU A 181 13.97 -1.66 2.37
N LEU A 182 14.15 -1.15 1.15
CA LEU A 182 13.18 -1.35 0.06
C LEU A 182 13.27 -2.79 -0.48
N ILE A 183 12.21 -3.55 -0.24
CA ILE A 183 12.03 -4.93 -0.65
C ILE A 183 11.11 -4.98 -1.86
N THR A 184 11.47 -5.80 -2.85
CA THR A 184 10.68 -5.97 -4.07
C THR A 184 9.62 -7.04 -3.87
N VAL A 185 8.35 -6.75 -4.17
CA VAL A 185 7.27 -7.73 -4.01
C VAL A 185 7.37 -8.81 -5.09
N THR A 186 7.33 -10.09 -4.69
CA THR A 186 7.39 -11.21 -5.64
C THR A 186 6.12 -11.22 -6.49
N GLY A 187 6.26 -11.38 -7.81
CA GLY A 187 5.13 -11.27 -8.76
C GLY A 187 4.79 -9.83 -9.18
N PHE A 188 5.26 -8.82 -8.44
CA PHE A 188 4.99 -7.40 -8.71
C PHE A 188 6.28 -6.55 -8.59
N PRO A 189 7.26 -6.70 -9.51
CA PRO A 189 8.60 -6.13 -9.35
C PRO A 189 8.67 -4.59 -9.33
N TRP A 190 7.62 -3.91 -9.77
CA TRP A 190 7.48 -2.45 -9.69
C TRP A 190 7.03 -1.96 -8.30
N ILE A 191 6.54 -2.85 -7.44
CA ILE A 191 6.13 -2.52 -6.08
C ILE A 191 7.34 -2.71 -5.15
N LYS A 192 7.62 -1.65 -4.38
CA LYS A 192 8.61 -1.65 -3.31
C LYS A 192 7.91 -1.42 -1.99
N VAL A 193 8.19 -2.27 -1.02
CA VAL A 193 7.67 -2.21 0.34
C VAL A 193 8.82 -2.28 1.33
N THR A 194 8.58 -1.88 2.56
CA THR A 194 9.50 -1.96 3.70
C THR A 194 8.95 -2.92 4.74
N ARG A 195 9.75 -3.30 5.72
CA ARG A 195 9.23 -4.11 6.84
C ARG A 195 8.25 -3.31 7.69
N ASN A 196 8.35 -1.99 7.69
CA ASN A 196 7.43 -1.11 8.41
C ASN A 196 6.01 -1.07 7.83
N ASP A 197 5.83 -1.51 6.58
CA ASP A 197 4.50 -1.56 5.94
C ASP A 197 3.63 -2.75 6.39
N PHE A 198 4.18 -3.68 7.19
CA PHE A 198 3.50 -4.90 7.60
C PHE A 198 3.37 -5.04 9.12
N ASP A 199 2.35 -5.79 9.54
CA ASP A 199 2.15 -6.19 10.94
C ASP A 199 3.33 -7.05 11.44
N PRO A 200 3.70 -6.95 12.74
CA PRO A 200 4.74 -7.78 13.35
C PRO A 200 4.69 -9.28 13.01
N ILE A 201 3.51 -9.88 12.80
CA ILE A 201 3.39 -11.30 12.43
C ILE A 201 4.08 -11.66 11.12
N PHE A 202 4.28 -10.68 10.23
CA PHE A 202 4.99 -10.89 8.96
C PHE A 202 6.49 -10.72 9.11
N LYS A 203 6.99 -10.02 10.15
CA LYS A 203 8.41 -9.69 10.32
C LYS A 203 9.25 -10.79 10.94
N ILE A 204 8.59 -11.83 11.47
CA ILE A 204 9.22 -12.92 12.23
C ILE A 204 9.17 -14.20 11.39
N ALA A 205 10.25 -14.99 11.41
CA ALA A 205 10.34 -16.23 10.64
C ALA A 205 9.34 -17.31 11.13
N GLU A 206 9.18 -17.42 12.45
CA GLU A 206 8.24 -18.33 13.10
C GLU A 206 7.26 -17.56 14.01
N PRO A 207 6.24 -16.91 13.43
CA PRO A 207 5.23 -16.21 14.22
C PRO A 207 4.43 -17.20 15.08
N LYS A 208 4.17 -16.83 16.33
CA LYS A 208 3.42 -17.63 17.32
C LYS A 208 2.52 -16.73 18.14
N GLY A 209 1.55 -17.33 18.83
CA GLY A 209 0.68 -16.66 19.79
C GLY A 209 -0.65 -16.19 19.22
N PRO A 210 -1.49 -15.55 20.05
CA PRO A 210 -2.92 -15.38 19.78
C PRO A 210 -3.26 -14.61 18.50
N LEU A 211 -2.45 -13.60 18.15
CA LEU A 211 -2.65 -12.81 16.93
C LEU A 211 -2.37 -13.63 15.67
N PHE A 212 -1.30 -14.43 15.67
CA PHE A 212 -0.96 -15.29 14.54
C PHE A 212 -1.98 -16.42 14.38
N GLU A 213 -2.41 -17.04 15.48
CA GLU A 213 -3.48 -18.06 15.45
C GLU A 213 -4.78 -17.48 14.88
N LEU A 214 -5.17 -16.28 15.32
CA LEU A 214 -6.36 -15.62 14.80
C LEU A 214 -6.23 -15.31 13.30
N PHE A 215 -5.07 -14.81 12.88
CA PHE A 215 -4.78 -14.58 11.47
C PHE A 215 -4.89 -15.86 10.64
N MET A 216 -4.34 -16.98 11.13
CA MET A 216 -4.41 -18.26 10.44
C MET A 216 -5.86 -18.77 10.32
N ASP A 217 -6.65 -18.65 11.37
CA ASP A 217 -8.07 -19.01 11.35
C ASP A 217 -8.85 -18.21 10.28
N GLN A 218 -8.57 -16.91 10.17
CA GLN A 218 -9.17 -16.03 9.16
C GLN A 218 -8.74 -16.43 7.74
N VAL A 219 -7.45 -16.72 7.53
CA VAL A 219 -6.92 -17.17 6.23
C VAL A 219 -7.53 -18.50 5.82
N ILE A 220 -7.57 -19.48 6.73
CA ILE A 220 -8.15 -20.80 6.47
C ILE A 220 -9.63 -20.68 6.11
N ALA A 221 -10.42 -19.94 6.88
CA ALA A 221 -11.84 -19.79 6.61
C ALA A 221 -12.11 -19.02 5.30
N SER A 222 -11.32 -18.01 5.00
CA SER A 222 -11.46 -17.25 3.75
C SER A 222 -11.10 -18.09 2.54
N SER A 223 -10.01 -18.88 2.63
CA SER A 223 -9.56 -19.77 1.55
C SER A 223 -10.56 -20.88 1.21
N ASN A 224 -11.34 -21.31 2.21
CA ASN A 224 -12.40 -22.32 2.07
C ASN A 224 -13.81 -21.73 1.85
N SER A 225 -13.93 -20.41 1.70
CA SER A 225 -15.20 -19.77 1.34
C SER A 225 -15.52 -19.96 -0.15
N HIS A 226 -16.78 -19.81 -0.55
CA HIS A 226 -17.22 -19.97 -1.94
C HIS A 226 -16.67 -18.86 -2.84
N GLY A 227 -16.65 -17.63 -2.34
CA GLY A 227 -15.54 -16.75 -2.64
C GLY A 227 -15.58 -15.35 -2.04
N THR A 228 -14.95 -14.38 -2.69
CA THR A 228 -14.63 -13.09 -2.07
C THR A 228 -15.39 -11.96 -2.76
N ILE A 229 -16.15 -11.18 -1.99
CA ILE A 229 -16.75 -9.94 -2.46
C ILE A 229 -15.77 -8.80 -2.19
N VAL A 230 -15.38 -8.08 -3.25
CA VAL A 230 -14.41 -6.99 -3.19
C VAL A 230 -15.11 -5.67 -3.48
N ASN A 231 -14.97 -4.70 -2.57
CA ASN A 231 -15.43 -3.33 -2.77
C ASN A 231 -14.44 -2.54 -3.65
N SER A 232 -14.37 -2.94 -4.91
CA SER A 232 -13.54 -2.36 -5.97
C SER A 232 -14.21 -2.61 -7.33
N PHE A 233 -13.62 -2.14 -8.42
CA PHE A 233 -14.06 -2.40 -9.79
C PHE A 233 -12.88 -2.84 -10.66
N TYR A 234 -13.15 -3.65 -11.69
CA TYR A 234 -12.10 -4.32 -12.46
C TYR A 234 -11.13 -3.33 -13.12
N GLU A 235 -11.64 -2.24 -13.71
CA GLU A 235 -10.85 -1.25 -14.44
C GLU A 235 -9.87 -0.48 -13.53
N LEU A 236 -10.09 -0.46 -12.21
CA LEU A 236 -9.18 0.18 -11.26
C LEU A 236 -7.89 -0.61 -11.06
N GLU A 237 -7.98 -1.94 -11.06
CA GLU A 237 -6.90 -2.82 -10.61
C GLU A 237 -6.86 -4.19 -11.34
N PRO A 238 -6.91 -4.22 -12.69
CA PRO A 238 -7.12 -5.45 -13.46
C PRO A 238 -6.01 -6.49 -13.23
N ILE A 239 -4.76 -6.03 -13.15
CA ILE A 239 -3.58 -6.88 -12.90
C ILE A 239 -3.73 -7.67 -11.58
N PHE A 240 -4.27 -7.04 -10.54
CA PHE A 240 -4.41 -7.66 -9.22
C PHE A 240 -5.63 -8.58 -9.16
N VAL A 241 -6.74 -8.19 -9.79
CA VAL A 241 -7.94 -9.03 -9.90
C VAL A 241 -7.62 -10.33 -10.64
N GLU A 242 -6.92 -10.24 -11.77
CA GLU A 242 -6.53 -11.41 -12.55
C GLU A 242 -5.51 -12.29 -11.81
N HIS A 243 -4.53 -11.67 -11.16
CA HIS A 243 -3.57 -12.42 -10.34
C HIS A 243 -4.27 -13.18 -9.22
N MET A 244 -5.14 -12.53 -8.43
CA MET A 244 -5.90 -13.21 -7.37
C MET A 244 -6.71 -14.38 -7.91
N ASN A 245 -7.44 -14.18 -9.01
CA ASN A 245 -8.31 -15.21 -9.57
C ASN A 245 -7.55 -16.36 -10.25
N ARG A 246 -6.28 -16.17 -10.61
CA ARG A 246 -5.43 -17.21 -11.19
C ARG A 246 -4.62 -17.97 -10.15
N GLU A 247 -4.00 -17.27 -9.20
CA GLU A 247 -3.02 -17.84 -8.26
C GLU A 247 -3.63 -18.21 -6.91
N ALA A 248 -4.77 -17.60 -6.54
CA ALA A 248 -5.40 -17.81 -5.25
C ALA A 248 -6.83 -18.33 -5.39
N LYS A 249 -7.31 -18.97 -4.33
CA LYS A 249 -8.71 -19.30 -4.13
C LYS A 249 -9.16 -18.67 -2.81
N PRO A 250 -10.43 -18.25 -2.71
CA PRO A 250 -11.48 -18.40 -3.71
C PRO A 250 -11.58 -17.22 -4.69
N LYS A 251 -12.42 -17.34 -5.72
CA LYS A 251 -12.60 -16.31 -6.75
C LYS A 251 -13.05 -14.98 -6.12
N ALA A 252 -12.46 -13.88 -6.57
CA ALA A 252 -12.82 -12.52 -6.20
C ALA A 252 -13.80 -11.91 -7.21
N TRP A 253 -14.90 -11.35 -6.71
CA TRP A 253 -15.89 -10.58 -7.46
C TRP A 253 -15.86 -9.12 -7.03
N CYS A 254 -15.49 -8.25 -7.96
CA CYS A 254 -15.52 -6.81 -7.77
C CYS A 254 -16.95 -6.30 -7.97
N VAL A 255 -17.54 -5.71 -6.93
CA VAL A 255 -18.94 -5.22 -6.93
C VAL A 255 -19.05 -3.75 -6.52
N GLY A 256 -17.90 -3.07 -6.37
CA GLY A 256 -17.82 -1.69 -5.93
C GLY A 256 -17.70 -0.69 -7.09
N PRO A 257 -17.49 0.60 -6.78
CA PRO A 257 -17.44 1.16 -5.42
C PRO A 257 -18.84 1.24 -4.78
N LEU A 258 -19.04 0.50 -3.69
CA LEU A 258 -20.35 0.32 -3.06
C LEU A 258 -20.92 1.65 -2.51
N CYS A 259 -20.07 2.62 -2.18
CA CYS A 259 -20.51 3.94 -1.73
C CYS A 259 -21.25 4.76 -2.81
N LEU A 260 -21.24 4.33 -4.07
CA LEU A 260 -21.98 4.97 -5.17
C LEU A 260 -23.33 4.30 -5.45
N VAL A 261 -23.71 3.27 -4.67
CA VAL A 261 -24.99 2.58 -4.88
C VAL A 261 -26.12 3.59 -4.75
N ASP A 262 -26.18 4.32 -3.64
CA ASP A 262 -27.23 5.31 -3.43
C ASP A 262 -26.97 6.61 -4.18
N PRO A 263 -27.99 7.17 -4.85
CA PRO A 263 -27.85 8.46 -5.48
C PRO A 263 -27.51 9.52 -4.42
N PRO A 264 -26.73 10.56 -4.78
CA PRO A 264 -26.43 11.63 -3.86
C PRO A 264 -27.73 12.24 -3.34
N ARG A 265 -27.86 12.30 -2.01
CA ARG A 265 -29.03 12.91 -1.38
C ARG A 265 -29.03 14.40 -1.72
N PHE A 266 -30.03 14.84 -2.49
CA PHE A 266 -30.23 16.27 -2.75
C PHE A 266 -30.60 16.96 -1.44
N GLN A 267 -29.71 17.80 -0.94
CA GLN A 267 -30.01 18.68 0.18
C GLN A 267 -30.63 19.96 -0.39
N LEU A 268 -31.88 20.24 0.00
CA LEU A 268 -32.62 21.46 -0.39
C LEU A 268 -31.87 22.74 -0.02
N GLN A 269 -31.07 22.70 1.06
CA GLN A 269 -30.19 23.78 1.47
C GLN A 269 -28.74 23.29 1.51
N LYS A 270 -27.85 24.01 0.83
CA LYS A 270 -26.41 23.78 0.91
C LYS A 270 -25.94 24.07 2.35
N PRO A 271 -25.25 23.13 3.02
CA PRO A 271 -24.59 23.39 4.29
C PRO A 271 -23.61 24.55 4.21
N THR A 272 -23.35 25.20 5.35
CA THR A 272 -22.44 26.35 5.46
C THR A 272 -21.04 26.05 4.91
N TRP A 273 -20.53 24.83 5.09
CA TRP A 273 -19.23 24.44 4.56
C TRP A 273 -19.22 24.30 3.03
N ILE A 274 -20.33 23.92 2.38
CA ILE A 274 -20.45 23.94 0.91
C ILE A 274 -20.48 25.37 0.41
N GLN A 275 -21.27 26.25 1.05
CA GLN A 275 -21.31 27.67 0.69
C GLN A 275 -19.91 28.32 0.83
N TRP A 276 -19.15 27.94 1.86
CA TRP A 276 -17.77 28.37 2.03
C TRP A 276 -16.86 27.85 0.89
N LEU A 277 -17.02 26.60 0.45
CA LEU A 277 -16.28 26.06 -0.70
C LEU A 277 -16.61 26.81 -2.00
N ASP A 278 -17.89 27.11 -2.25
CA ASP A 278 -18.33 27.91 -3.40
C ASP A 278 -17.64 29.28 -3.39
N GLN A 279 -17.60 29.96 -2.24
CA GLN A 279 -16.88 31.24 -2.08
C GLN A 279 -15.37 31.12 -2.33
N LYS A 280 -14.73 30.00 -1.93
CA LYS A 280 -13.30 29.79 -2.22
C LYS A 280 -13.04 29.57 -3.70
N LEU A 281 -13.93 28.85 -4.38
CA LEU A 281 -13.88 28.67 -5.82
C LEU A 281 -14.02 30.00 -6.56
N GLU A 282 -14.99 30.83 -6.20
CA GLU A 282 -15.17 32.20 -6.75
C GLU A 282 -13.93 33.08 -6.55
N GLN A 283 -13.24 32.92 -5.42
CA GLN A 283 -11.99 33.62 -5.12
C GLN A 283 -10.76 33.03 -5.84
N GLY A 284 -10.91 31.97 -6.64
CA GLY A 284 -9.80 31.26 -7.27
C GLY A 284 -8.85 30.59 -6.28
N ARG A 285 -9.32 30.25 -5.07
CA ARG A 285 -8.52 29.65 -4.00
C ARG A 285 -8.72 28.14 -3.94
N SER A 286 -7.62 27.40 -3.97
CA SER A 286 -7.63 25.95 -3.73
C SER A 286 -7.87 25.63 -2.25
N VAL A 287 -8.55 24.52 -2.00
CA VAL A 287 -8.84 24.01 -0.65
C VAL A 287 -8.27 22.59 -0.52
N LEU A 288 -7.59 22.33 0.60
CA LEU A 288 -7.13 20.99 0.99
C LEU A 288 -8.12 20.42 2.01
N TYR A 289 -8.74 19.28 1.69
CA TYR A 289 -9.55 18.53 2.64
C TYR A 289 -8.65 17.54 3.42
N VAL A 290 -8.77 17.53 4.75
CA VAL A 290 -8.02 16.64 5.64
C VAL A 290 -9.00 15.96 6.58
N ALA A 291 -9.10 14.64 6.47
CA ALA A 291 -9.87 13.81 7.39
C ALA A 291 -9.17 12.46 7.54
N PHE A 292 -9.02 12.02 8.80
CA PHE A 292 -8.32 10.78 9.14
C PHE A 292 -9.27 9.61 9.48
N GLY A 293 -10.58 9.88 9.48
CA GLY A 293 -11.60 8.92 9.90
C GLY A 293 -11.77 8.86 11.42
N THR A 294 -12.87 8.26 11.87
CA THR A 294 -13.24 8.23 13.30
C THR A 294 -12.43 7.26 14.14
N GLN A 295 -11.66 6.36 13.52
CA GLN A 295 -10.80 5.39 14.20
C GLN A 295 -9.34 5.85 14.32
N ALA A 296 -8.97 6.94 13.66
CA ALA A 296 -7.63 7.48 13.79
C ALA A 296 -7.51 8.23 15.12
N GLU A 297 -6.56 7.80 15.95
CA GLU A 297 -6.12 8.55 17.11
C GLU A 297 -4.90 9.40 16.71
N ILE A 298 -5.02 10.72 16.89
CA ILE A 298 -3.95 11.66 16.55
C ILE A 298 -3.50 12.33 17.83
N SER A 299 -2.23 12.16 18.17
CA SER A 299 -1.69 12.75 19.39
C SER A 299 -1.71 14.28 19.31
N PRO A 300 -1.77 14.99 20.46
CA PRO A 300 -1.67 16.45 20.49
C PRO A 300 -0.41 16.99 19.80
N GLU A 301 0.71 16.28 19.89
CA GLU A 301 1.98 16.63 19.24
C GLU A 301 1.85 16.53 17.72
N GLN A 302 1.23 15.47 17.22
CA GLN A 302 1.00 15.28 15.80
C GLN A 302 0.00 16.30 15.24
N LEU A 303 -1.05 16.64 15.99
CA LEU A 303 -1.97 17.73 15.65
C LEU A 303 -1.25 19.09 15.59
N LYS A 304 -0.30 19.34 16.52
CA LYS A 304 0.51 20.56 16.52
C LYS A 304 1.39 20.65 15.27
N GLU A 305 2.02 19.55 14.86
CA GLU A 305 2.81 19.52 13.63
C GLU A 305 1.94 19.68 12.38
N ILE A 306 0.78 19.01 12.30
CA ILE A 306 -0.19 19.20 11.21
C ILE A 306 -0.62 20.68 11.13
N SER A 307 -0.97 21.29 12.27
CA SER A 307 -1.36 22.70 12.34
C SER A 307 -0.25 23.63 11.84
N LYS A 308 1.00 23.36 12.21
CA LYS A 308 2.16 24.12 11.73
C LYS A 308 2.34 24.00 10.22
N ILE A 309 2.21 22.79 9.67
CA ILE A 309 2.29 22.55 8.22
C ILE A 309 1.17 23.30 7.48
N LEU A 310 -0.06 23.24 7.98
CA LEU A 310 -1.22 23.90 7.38
C LEU A 310 -1.14 25.44 7.43
N ARG A 311 -0.54 26.01 8.49
CA ARG A 311 -0.32 27.46 8.62
C ARG A 311 0.81 27.97 7.74
N ASP A 312 1.96 27.30 7.79
CA ASP A 312 3.19 27.81 7.18
C ASP A 312 3.31 27.43 5.70
N GLY A 313 2.51 26.48 5.22
CA GLY A 313 2.53 25.97 3.83
C GLY A 313 3.88 25.39 3.39
N ARG A 314 4.82 25.21 4.34
CA ARG A 314 6.21 24.84 4.07
C ARG A 314 6.72 23.91 5.16
N ILE A 315 7.01 22.68 4.78
CA ILE A 315 7.98 21.88 5.51
C ILE A 315 9.33 22.57 5.29
N LYS A 316 9.84 23.27 6.31
CA LYS A 316 11.28 23.61 6.37
C LYS A 316 12.05 22.30 6.65
N GLN A 317 12.10 21.39 5.68
CA GLN A 317 13.20 20.43 5.67
C GLN A 317 14.48 21.26 5.52
N LYS A 318 15.53 20.93 6.29
CA LYS A 318 16.89 21.45 6.07
C LYS A 318 17.46 20.86 4.77
N GLY A 319 16.79 21.11 3.65
CA GLY A 319 17.08 20.59 2.31
C GLY A 319 16.44 21.50 1.25
N LYS A 320 17.07 21.55 0.06
CA LYS A 320 16.75 22.37 -1.13
C LYS A 320 15.72 23.49 -0.92
N GLN A 321 16.22 24.68 -0.60
CA GLN A 321 15.41 25.89 -0.62
C GLN A 321 14.97 26.21 -2.05
N ALA A 322 13.67 26.45 -2.24
CA ALA A 322 13.16 27.01 -3.48
C ALA A 322 13.78 28.41 -3.64
N ILE A 323 14.53 28.61 -4.71
CA ILE A 323 15.06 29.91 -5.11
C ILE A 323 14.14 30.52 -6.16
N GLU A 324 13.96 31.83 -6.08
CA GLU A 324 13.19 32.62 -7.05
C GLU A 324 13.71 32.39 -8.49
N ILE A 325 12.80 32.35 -9.48
CA ILE A 325 13.16 32.19 -10.89
C ILE A 325 13.62 33.56 -11.42
N LYS A 326 14.85 33.93 -11.07
CA LYS A 326 15.55 35.11 -11.58
C LYS A 326 17.00 34.78 -11.89
N LYS A 327 17.69 35.68 -12.58
CA LYS A 327 19.12 35.54 -12.85
C LYS A 327 19.89 35.50 -11.52
N ILE A 328 20.83 34.55 -11.40
CA ILE A 328 21.74 34.46 -10.26
C ILE A 328 22.93 35.36 -10.58
N GLU A 329 23.11 36.45 -9.83
CA GLU A 329 24.14 37.44 -10.15
C GLU A 329 25.57 36.90 -9.92
N ASN A 330 25.77 36.11 -8.87
CA ASN A 330 27.06 35.46 -8.62
C ASN A 330 27.37 34.41 -9.70
N GLU A 331 28.47 34.61 -10.42
CA GLU A 331 28.87 33.78 -11.55
C GLU A 331 29.16 32.32 -11.19
N ASN A 332 29.86 32.08 -10.08
CA ASN A 332 30.17 30.72 -9.63
C ASN A 332 28.90 29.96 -9.24
N ASP A 333 28.01 30.59 -8.48
CA ASP A 333 26.73 30.00 -8.10
C ASP A 333 25.82 29.77 -9.31
N ARG A 334 25.86 30.68 -10.28
CA ARG A 334 25.12 30.57 -11.54
C ARG A 334 25.62 29.39 -12.37
N MET A 335 26.94 29.20 -12.51
CA MET A 335 27.53 28.06 -13.22
C MET A 335 27.21 26.72 -12.56
N VAL A 336 27.33 26.64 -11.22
CA VAL A 336 26.99 25.44 -10.45
C VAL A 336 25.50 25.13 -10.57
N THR A 337 24.65 26.15 -10.50
CA THR A 337 23.20 26.01 -10.61
C THR A 337 22.78 25.61 -12.02
N PHE A 338 23.39 26.19 -13.07
CA PHE A 338 23.18 25.79 -14.45
C PHE A 338 23.47 24.30 -14.63
N SER A 339 24.62 23.83 -14.15
CA SER A 339 25.01 22.41 -14.25
C SER A 339 24.01 21.49 -13.54
N LYS A 340 23.58 21.84 -12.33
CA LYS A 340 22.60 21.07 -11.54
C LYS A 340 21.21 21.08 -12.18
N ARG A 341 20.71 22.25 -12.61
CA ARG A 341 19.38 22.40 -13.23
C ARG A 341 19.32 21.70 -14.59
N LYS A 342 20.35 21.85 -15.43
CA LYS A 342 20.48 21.14 -16.70
C LYS A 342 20.36 19.63 -16.51
N SER A 343 21.13 19.08 -15.56
CA SER A 343 21.07 17.65 -15.21
C SER A 343 19.68 17.22 -14.70
N GLY A 344 19.07 18.03 -13.83
CA GLY A 344 17.72 17.78 -13.30
C GLY A 344 16.64 17.79 -14.38
N ILE A 345 16.68 18.75 -15.31
CA ILE A 345 15.76 18.85 -16.43
C ILE A 345 15.91 17.64 -17.36
N PHE A 346 17.14 17.24 -17.70
CA PHE A 346 17.38 16.06 -18.53
C PHE A 346 16.87 14.77 -17.88
N LYS A 347 17.03 14.63 -16.57
CA LYS A 347 16.47 13.50 -15.83
C LYS A 347 14.94 13.47 -15.91
N LYS A 348 14.28 14.61 -15.74
CA LYS A 348 12.82 14.72 -15.83
C LYS A 348 12.30 14.47 -17.25
N ALA A 349 12.99 14.98 -18.27
CA ALA A 349 12.67 14.68 -19.66
C ALA A 349 12.78 13.18 -19.99
N SER A 350 13.80 12.51 -19.45
CA SER A 350 13.95 11.05 -19.56
C SER A 350 12.83 10.30 -18.85
N GLU A 351 12.49 10.68 -17.62
CA GLU A 351 11.37 10.08 -16.87
C GLU A 351 10.04 10.23 -17.62
N ILE A 352 9.75 11.41 -18.19
CA ILE A 352 8.55 11.62 -19.00
C ILE A 352 8.55 10.69 -20.22
N ALA A 353 9.64 10.66 -20.98
CA ALA A 353 9.74 9.82 -22.18
C ALA A 353 9.53 8.33 -21.86
N ILE A 354 10.06 7.85 -20.72
CA ILE A 354 9.91 6.46 -20.27
C ILE A 354 8.48 6.18 -19.79
N LEU A 355 7.91 7.05 -18.97
CA LEU A 355 6.63 6.80 -18.30
C LEU A 355 5.43 6.96 -19.23
N THR A 356 5.52 7.86 -20.21
CA THR A 356 4.40 8.17 -21.10
C THR A 356 4.59 7.65 -22.53
N GLY A 357 5.80 7.19 -22.87
CA GLY A 357 6.16 6.86 -24.24
C GLY A 357 6.28 8.08 -25.17
N ALA A 358 6.22 9.30 -24.64
CA ALA A 358 6.35 10.52 -25.44
C ALA A 358 7.78 10.66 -26.00
N GLU A 359 7.87 11.11 -27.26
CA GLU A 359 9.15 11.55 -27.83
C GLU A 359 9.48 12.95 -27.32
N VAL A 360 10.58 13.09 -26.58
CA VAL A 360 10.92 14.34 -25.87
C VAL A 360 12.27 14.85 -26.33
N GLY A 361 12.33 16.13 -26.69
CA GLY A 361 13.57 16.86 -27.00
C GLY A 361 13.72 18.10 -26.12
N VAL A 362 14.90 18.28 -25.52
CA VAL A 362 15.24 19.45 -24.71
C VAL A 362 16.56 20.03 -25.20
N VAL A 363 16.62 21.34 -25.41
CA VAL A 363 17.84 22.09 -25.74
C VAL A 363 18.02 23.23 -24.74
N ILE A 364 19.21 23.35 -24.17
CA ILE A 364 19.58 24.36 -23.18
C ILE A 364 20.90 25.00 -23.63
N PHE A 365 20.95 26.33 -23.69
CA PHE A 365 22.16 27.08 -24.02
C PHE A 365 22.83 27.60 -22.74
N SER A 366 24.15 27.49 -22.64
CA SER A 366 24.94 28.20 -21.61
C SER A 366 25.02 29.70 -21.93
N GLU A 367 25.48 30.50 -20.97
CA GLU A 367 25.75 31.94 -21.22
C GLU A 367 26.80 32.16 -22.32
N SER A 368 27.71 31.20 -22.52
CA SER A 368 28.66 31.20 -23.64
C SER A 368 28.07 30.76 -24.98
N GLY A 369 26.75 30.57 -25.06
CA GLY A 369 26.05 30.14 -26.28
C GLY A 369 26.25 28.66 -26.64
N LYS A 370 26.88 27.85 -25.78
CA LYS A 370 27.13 26.44 -26.05
C LYS A 370 25.85 25.62 -25.86
N PRO A 371 25.36 24.91 -26.88
CA PRO A 371 24.16 24.09 -26.75
C PRO A 371 24.43 22.80 -25.97
N HIS A 372 23.46 22.41 -25.17
CA HIS A 372 23.36 21.12 -24.52
C HIS A 372 21.97 20.54 -24.79
N SER A 373 21.89 19.27 -25.18
CA SER A 373 20.61 18.66 -25.52
C SER A 373 20.40 17.30 -24.88
N PHE A 374 19.12 16.97 -24.72
CA PHE A 374 18.61 15.63 -24.44
C PHE A 374 17.55 15.32 -25.51
N GLY A 375 17.50 14.07 -25.97
CA GLY A 375 16.43 13.64 -26.87
C GLY A 375 16.18 12.14 -26.75
N SER A 376 14.91 11.77 -26.72
CA SER A 376 14.45 10.38 -26.79
C SER A 376 13.42 10.27 -27.93
N PRO A 377 13.70 9.55 -29.03
CA PRO A 377 14.84 8.64 -29.23
C PRO A 377 16.19 9.33 -29.55
N SER A 378 16.17 10.54 -30.11
CA SER A 378 17.33 11.45 -30.22
C SER A 378 16.86 12.88 -30.53
N ILE A 379 17.68 13.90 -30.24
CA ILE A 379 17.30 15.29 -30.53
C ILE A 379 17.07 15.53 -32.03
N LYS A 380 17.82 14.83 -32.89
CA LYS A 380 17.69 14.91 -34.35
C LYS A 380 16.37 14.29 -34.83
N ALA A 381 15.99 13.14 -34.28
CA ALA A 381 14.72 12.49 -34.61
C ALA A 381 13.52 13.36 -34.20
N VAL A 382 13.55 13.89 -32.98
CA VAL A 382 12.50 14.79 -32.47
C VAL A 382 12.45 16.08 -33.31
N SER A 383 13.60 16.67 -33.64
CA SER A 383 13.69 17.87 -34.47
C SER A 383 13.16 17.65 -35.89
N ASN A 384 13.54 16.55 -36.54
CA ASN A 384 13.07 16.21 -37.89
C ASN A 384 11.55 16.06 -37.93
N ARG A 385 10.98 15.39 -36.91
CA ARG A 385 9.53 15.21 -36.77
C ARG A 385 8.81 16.54 -36.56
N PHE A 386 9.36 17.41 -35.72
CA PHE A 386 8.82 18.76 -35.49
C PHE A 386 8.87 19.62 -36.77
N GLN A 387 9.89 19.43 -37.61
CA GLN A 387 10.04 20.12 -38.89
C GLN A 387 9.26 19.47 -40.05
N GLY A 388 8.49 18.40 -39.79
CA GLY A 388 7.71 17.70 -40.82
C GLY A 388 8.55 16.90 -41.82
N VAL A 389 9.82 16.62 -41.50
CA VAL A 389 10.70 15.80 -42.34
C VAL A 389 10.48 14.33 -41.98
N ASN A 390 9.68 13.63 -42.78
CA ASN A 390 9.46 12.19 -42.61
C ASN A 390 10.76 11.40 -42.85
N PRO A 391 11.20 10.53 -41.92
CA PRO A 391 12.22 9.54 -42.24
C PRO A 391 11.68 8.49 -43.23
N PRO A 392 12.54 7.85 -44.05
CA PRO A 392 12.12 6.83 -45.01
C PRO A 392 11.50 5.60 -44.32
N PRO A 393 10.71 4.77 -45.05
CA PRO A 393 9.89 3.74 -44.46
C PRO A 393 10.71 2.64 -43.76
N TYR A 394 10.34 2.40 -42.51
CA TYR A 394 10.48 1.18 -41.69
C TYR A 394 11.27 -0.01 -42.30
N ASP A 395 12.50 -0.20 -41.84
CA ASP A 395 13.31 -1.41 -42.10
C ASP A 395 13.38 -2.27 -40.82
N ILE A 396 12.97 -3.54 -40.94
CA ILE A 396 12.83 -4.56 -39.89
C ILE A 396 14.18 -4.86 -39.19
N THR A 397 15.30 -4.54 -39.84
CA THR A 397 16.64 -4.60 -39.23
C THR A 397 16.81 -3.68 -38.01
N ASN A 398 16.02 -2.60 -37.90
CA ASN A 398 16.08 -1.70 -36.75
C ASN A 398 15.46 -2.28 -35.48
N HIS A 399 14.56 -3.27 -35.53
CA HIS A 399 13.99 -3.83 -34.31
C HIS A 399 15.01 -4.64 -33.50
N PHE A 400 15.93 -5.32 -34.18
CA PHE A 400 17.01 -6.07 -33.55
C PHE A 400 18.10 -5.13 -33.02
N ALA A 401 18.42 -4.06 -33.78
CA ALA A 401 19.34 -3.02 -33.35
C ALA A 401 18.78 -2.20 -32.17
N GLU A 402 17.48 -1.89 -32.16
CA GLU A 402 16.80 -1.18 -31.08
C GLU A 402 16.65 -2.08 -29.84
N ALA A 403 16.37 -3.37 -29.99
CA ALA A 403 16.39 -4.33 -28.90
C ALA A 403 17.81 -4.46 -28.29
N GLN A 404 18.86 -4.59 -29.11
CA GLN A 404 20.25 -4.56 -28.64
C GLN A 404 20.61 -3.22 -27.98
N ARG A 405 20.09 -2.11 -28.49
CA ARG A 405 20.31 -0.76 -27.93
C ARG A 405 19.62 -0.63 -26.58
N GLN A 406 18.38 -1.10 -26.45
CA GLN A 406 17.61 -1.20 -25.20
C GLN A 406 18.35 -2.07 -24.18
N ASP A 407 18.88 -3.23 -24.59
CA ASP A 407 19.64 -4.11 -23.71
C ASP A 407 20.97 -3.49 -23.26
N ARG A 408 21.67 -2.78 -24.17
CA ARG A 408 22.89 -2.03 -23.86
C ARG A 408 22.61 -0.85 -22.93
N ILE A 409 21.50 -0.14 -23.11
CA ILE A 409 21.04 0.93 -22.22
C ILE A 409 20.67 0.36 -20.85
N ALA A 410 19.95 -0.77 -20.79
CA ALA A 410 19.64 -1.46 -19.54
C ALA A 410 20.91 -1.95 -18.83
N GLY A 411 21.90 -2.45 -19.56
CA GLY A 411 23.23 -2.81 -19.04
C GLY A 411 23.99 -1.61 -18.48
N LEU A 412 24.02 -0.49 -19.22
CA LEU A 412 24.66 0.74 -18.79
C LEU A 412 23.96 1.37 -17.58
N ASN A 413 22.63 1.33 -17.52
CA ASN A 413 21.84 1.78 -16.36
C ASN A 413 22.13 0.94 -15.11
N ARG A 414 22.23 -0.40 -15.25
CA ARG A 414 22.65 -1.29 -14.16
C ARG A 414 24.05 -0.92 -13.65
N LYS A 415 25.00 -0.65 -14.56
CA LYS A 415 26.36 -0.25 -14.21
C LYS A 415 26.42 1.15 -13.58
N GLN A 416 25.64 2.10 -14.09
CA GLN A 416 25.53 3.46 -13.55
C GLN A 416 24.93 3.44 -12.15
N ASN A 417 23.87 2.66 -11.91
CA ASN A 417 23.27 2.52 -10.58
C ASN A 417 24.25 1.87 -9.60
N SER A 418 25.00 0.84 -10.03
CA SER A 418 26.05 0.22 -9.22
C SER A 418 27.16 1.21 -8.83
N LEU A 419 27.65 2.00 -9.79
CA LEU A 419 28.62 3.07 -9.54
C LEU A 419 28.06 4.18 -8.65
N LEU A 420 26.78 4.54 -8.80
CA LEU A 420 26.11 5.52 -7.94
C LEU A 420 26.02 5.02 -6.50
N HIS A 421 25.73 3.73 -6.30
CA HIS A 421 25.73 3.12 -4.97
C HIS A 421 27.13 3.12 -4.36
N GLN A 422 28.18 2.82 -5.15
CA GLN A 422 29.57 2.91 -4.68
C GLN A 422 29.96 4.33 -4.28
N ILE A 423 29.67 5.33 -5.11
CA ILE A 423 29.97 6.74 -4.83
C ILE A 423 29.20 7.23 -3.60
N THR A 424 27.94 6.82 -3.43
CA THR A 424 27.15 7.19 -2.24
C THR A 424 27.75 6.57 -0.99
N ALA A 425 28.11 5.28 -1.03
CA ALA A 425 28.76 4.60 0.09
C ALA A 425 30.14 5.21 0.43
N GLU A 426 30.92 5.62 -0.57
CA GLU A 426 32.20 6.32 -0.36
C GLU A 426 31.99 7.70 0.26
N LYS A 427 30.96 8.45 -0.16
CA LYS A 427 30.61 9.75 0.44
C LYS A 427 30.13 9.62 1.88
N ASP A 428 29.38 8.57 2.20
CA ASP A 428 28.95 8.29 3.57
C ASP A 428 30.14 7.87 4.45
N LEU A 429 31.09 7.11 3.89
CA LEU A 429 32.34 6.80 4.57
C LEU A 429 33.17 8.08 4.82
N GLU A 430 33.30 8.95 3.82
CA GLU A 430 34.01 10.23 3.94
C GLU A 430 33.37 11.13 5.00
N LYS A 431 32.03 11.18 5.05
CA LYS A 431 31.28 11.93 6.05
C LYS A 431 31.50 11.38 7.47
N ARG A 432 31.45 10.05 7.63
CA ARG A 432 31.72 9.39 8.91
C ARG A 432 33.17 9.57 9.36
N ILE A 433 34.13 9.54 8.44
CA ILE A 433 35.54 9.84 8.73
C ILE A 433 35.68 11.28 9.23
N LYS A 434 35.04 12.25 8.56
CA LYS A 434 35.03 13.66 8.97
C LYS A 434 34.36 13.88 10.33
N GLU A 435 33.30 13.15 10.65
CA GLU A 435 32.63 13.21 11.96
C GLU A 435 33.53 12.65 13.07
N VAL A 436 34.17 11.49 12.86
CA VAL A 436 35.11 10.88 13.81
C VAL A 436 36.37 11.75 14.00
N THR A 437 36.87 12.41 12.96
CA THR A 437 38.00 13.37 13.10
C THR A 437 37.60 14.68 13.77
N LYS A 438 36.32 15.06 13.70
CA LYS A 438 35.81 16.28 14.35
C LYS A 438 35.48 16.05 15.83
N GLU A 439 35.02 14.86 16.20
CA GLU A 439 34.81 14.45 17.60
C GLU A 439 36.13 14.18 18.34
N LYS A 440 37.20 13.79 17.64
CA LYS A 440 38.56 13.68 18.19
C LYS A 440 39.34 15.00 18.25
N LYS A 441 38.67 16.16 18.21
CA LYS A 441 39.27 17.45 18.61
C LYS A 441 39.43 17.59 20.15
N THR A 442 39.84 16.52 20.81
CA THR A 442 40.63 16.59 22.03
C THR A 442 42.09 16.49 21.61
N GLN A 443 42.77 17.62 21.67
CA GLN A 443 44.22 17.83 21.58
C GLN A 443 45.02 16.53 21.81
N GLY A 444 45.63 15.95 20.77
CA GLY A 444 46.17 14.59 20.84
C GLY A 444 47.29 14.28 19.84
N TRP A 445 48.52 14.31 20.33
CA TRP A 445 49.73 13.53 19.99
C TRP A 445 50.26 13.31 18.55
N TRP A 446 49.48 13.42 17.46
CA TRP A 446 49.99 13.21 16.07
C TRP A 446 50.35 14.50 15.31
N GLU A 447 50.06 15.68 15.87
CA GLU A 447 50.31 16.98 15.21
C GLU A 447 51.69 17.59 15.51
N ALA A 448 52.40 17.10 16.53
CA ALA A 448 53.76 17.57 16.82
C ALA A 448 54.79 16.88 15.89
N PRO A 449 55.80 17.62 15.36
CA PRO A 449 56.90 17.08 14.57
C PRO A 449 57.56 15.87 15.25
N ILE A 450 58.06 14.92 14.46
CA ILE A 450 58.69 13.68 14.98
C ILE A 450 59.90 14.02 15.88
N ASP A 451 60.60 15.10 15.54
CA ASP A 451 61.81 15.56 16.22
C ASP A 451 61.56 16.09 17.64
N ASP A 452 60.30 16.46 17.96
CA ASP A 452 59.91 16.98 19.27
C ASP A 452 59.33 15.91 20.22
N LYS A 453 59.36 14.63 19.83
CA LYS A 453 58.77 13.53 20.61
C LYS A 453 59.84 12.77 21.41
N ASN A 454 59.51 12.45 22.67
CA ASN A 454 60.39 11.60 23.47
C ASN A 454 60.24 10.11 23.10
N MET A 455 61.21 9.28 23.49
CA MET A 455 61.25 7.85 23.15
C MET A 455 60.02 7.06 23.59
N LYS A 456 59.34 7.48 24.67
CA LYS A 456 58.12 6.81 25.13
C LYS A 456 56.95 7.11 24.20
N GLN A 457 56.84 8.35 23.73
CA GLN A 457 55.84 8.78 22.76
C GLN A 457 56.07 8.18 21.37
N LEU A 458 57.33 8.05 20.93
CA LEU A 458 57.67 7.40 19.66
C LEU A 458 57.29 5.92 19.66
N ARG A 459 57.58 5.19 20.75
CA ARG A 459 57.15 3.77 20.90
C ARG A 459 55.64 3.62 20.94
N GLN A 460 54.93 4.55 21.59
CA GLN A 460 53.46 4.56 21.59
C GLN A 460 52.90 4.76 20.16
N MET A 461 53.59 5.57 19.35
CA MET A 461 53.21 5.89 17.98
C MET A 461 53.44 4.70 17.06
N GLU A 462 54.59 4.04 17.19
CA GLU A 462 54.91 2.80 16.50
C GLU A 462 53.89 1.70 16.82
N ALA A 463 53.57 1.48 18.09
CA ALA A 463 52.59 0.47 18.51
C ALA A 463 51.20 0.72 17.91
N THR A 464 50.77 1.98 17.86
CA THR A 464 49.46 2.35 17.31
C THR A 464 49.43 2.24 15.79
N LEU A 465 50.51 2.61 15.09
CA LEU A 465 50.62 2.44 13.64
C LEU A 465 50.62 0.95 13.27
N GLU A 466 51.25 0.10 14.06
CA GLU A 466 51.25 -1.35 13.83
C GLU A 466 49.86 -1.97 14.05
N GLU A 467 49.09 -1.46 15.02
CA GLU A 467 47.72 -1.89 15.26
C GLU A 467 46.76 -1.47 14.11
N ILE A 468 46.93 -0.24 13.60
CA ILE A 468 46.19 0.23 12.42
C ILE A 468 46.55 -0.62 11.18
N ARG A 469 47.84 -0.91 10.98
CA ARG A 469 48.33 -1.75 9.89
C ARG A 469 47.73 -3.16 9.94
N LYS A 470 47.72 -3.81 11.12
CA LYS A 470 47.08 -5.12 11.33
C LYS A 470 45.58 -5.09 11.03
N THR A 471 44.89 -4.04 11.46
CA THR A 471 43.45 -3.88 11.23
C THR A 471 43.13 -3.73 9.74
N LEU A 472 43.92 -2.93 9.02
CA LEU A 472 43.77 -2.75 7.58
C LEU A 472 44.06 -4.04 6.80
N GLN A 473 45.10 -4.77 7.19
CA GLN A 473 45.47 -6.05 6.58
C GLN A 473 44.34 -7.08 6.73
N SER A 474 43.81 -7.24 7.95
CA SER A 474 42.68 -8.12 8.24
C SER A 474 41.45 -7.81 7.38
N LYS A 475 41.12 -6.52 7.21
CA LYS A 475 39.99 -6.09 6.35
C LYS A 475 40.24 -6.33 4.86
N LEU A 476 41.49 -6.21 4.41
CA LEU A 476 41.89 -6.52 3.03
C LEU A 476 41.75 -8.01 2.73
N ASP A 477 42.13 -8.85 3.69
CA ASP A 477 42.04 -10.31 3.55
C ASP A 477 40.57 -10.79 3.58
N GLN A 478 39.72 -10.21 4.45
CA GLN A 478 38.26 -10.45 4.42
C GLN A 478 37.63 -10.08 3.07
N LYS A 479 38.09 -8.99 2.45
CA LYS A 479 37.59 -8.53 1.14
C LYS A 479 38.08 -9.41 -0.03
N LYS A 480 39.25 -10.04 0.11
CA LYS A 480 39.77 -11.04 -0.86
C LYS A 480 38.99 -12.36 -0.76
N LEU A 481 38.69 -12.84 0.46
CA LEU A 481 37.86 -14.03 0.67
C LEU A 481 36.44 -13.86 0.11
N ALA A 482 35.83 -12.68 0.27
CA ALA A 482 34.51 -12.38 -0.29
C ALA A 482 34.46 -12.37 -1.83
N ARG A 483 35.62 -12.24 -2.52
CA ARG A 483 35.73 -12.30 -3.99
C ARG A 483 36.08 -13.68 -4.53
N GLY A 484 36.67 -14.57 -3.72
CA GLY A 484 37.09 -15.91 -4.13
C GLY A 484 36.02 -17.00 -4.05
N GLY A 485 34.89 -16.76 -3.38
CA GLY A 485 33.83 -17.75 -3.15
C GLY A 485 32.83 -17.95 -4.31
N ALA A 486 33.02 -17.28 -5.45
CA ALA A 486 32.13 -17.38 -6.62
C ALA A 486 32.89 -17.85 -7.87
N SER A 487 33.54 -19.01 -7.80
CA SER A 487 33.93 -19.80 -8.98
C SER A 487 34.33 -21.22 -8.59
N SER A 488 33.34 -22.11 -8.45
CA SER A 488 33.54 -23.56 -8.62
C SER A 488 32.20 -24.28 -8.77
N SER A 489 31.81 -24.58 -10.02
CA SER A 489 31.07 -25.79 -10.46
C SER A 489 30.81 -25.67 -11.97
N LEU A 490 31.68 -26.30 -12.77
CA LEU A 490 31.43 -27.53 -13.55
C LEU A 490 30.76 -27.27 -14.92
N LEU A 491 31.59 -27.24 -15.97
CA LEU A 491 31.22 -27.68 -17.33
C LEU A 491 31.85 -29.06 -17.57
N PRO A 492 31.16 -30.02 -18.19
CA PRO A 492 31.74 -31.33 -18.51
C PRO A 492 32.67 -31.25 -19.75
N PRO A 493 33.65 -32.15 -19.88
CA PRO A 493 34.66 -32.09 -20.94
C PRO A 493 34.11 -32.59 -22.28
N VAL A 494 34.45 -31.84 -23.33
CA VAL A 494 34.35 -32.24 -24.73
C VAL A 494 35.68 -32.92 -25.09
N ASN A 495 35.65 -34.18 -25.53
CA ASN A 495 36.80 -34.82 -26.17
C ASN A 495 36.78 -34.52 -27.68
N PRO A 496 37.93 -34.23 -28.30
CA PRO A 496 38.12 -34.30 -29.75
C PRO A 496 39.12 -35.41 -30.13
N PRO A 497 39.30 -35.73 -31.43
CA PRO A 497 38.38 -35.68 -32.56
C PRO A 497 37.65 -37.01 -32.82
#